data_AF-A0A7R8C3P9-F1
#
_entry.id   AF-A0A7R8C3P9-F1
#
_cell.length_a   1.000
_cell.length_b   1.000
_cell.length_c   1.000
_cell.angle_alpha   90.00
_cell.angle_beta   90.00
_cell.angle_gamma   90.00
#
_symmetry.space_group_name_H-M   'P 1'
#
loop_
_entity.id
_entity.type
_entity.pdbx_description
1 polymer ?
#
loop_
_entity_poly.entity_id
_entity_poly.type
_entity_poly.pdbx_seq_one_letter_code
_entity_poly.pdbx_strand_id
1 'polypeptide(L)'
;MATLQKSVRTSLMRTLAAGCLLLIALLVQEGAAVPISSHCRLDKANFQQSYITNRTFMLAKEASLADNNTDVRLIGEKLFHGIHMSERCYLMKQVLNFTLVEVLLPQSDRFQPYMQEVVPFLDRLSNKLSQCHIQGNDQHIQRNVQKLKGTVKKLGESGEIKAIGELGLLFLALRNACV
;
A
#
# COMPACT_ATOMS: atom_id res chain seq x y z
N MET A 1 60.47 44.24 -18.32
CA MET A 1 59.14 43.78 -17.87
C MET A 1 58.83 42.42 -18.52
N ALA A 2 59.08 41.28 -17.86
CA ALA A 2 58.72 39.95 -18.42
C ALA A 2 58.67 38.77 -17.42
N THR A 3 58.92 38.97 -16.13
CA THR A 3 59.12 37.86 -15.17
C THR A 3 57.94 37.62 -14.20
N LEU A 4 57.00 38.56 -14.06
CA LEU A 4 55.91 38.45 -13.09
C LEU A 4 54.68 37.66 -13.62
N GLN A 5 54.54 37.52 -14.94
CA GLN A 5 53.34 36.96 -15.56
C GLN A 5 53.33 35.41 -15.62
N LYS A 6 54.50 34.75 -15.48
CA LYS A 6 54.63 33.28 -15.48
C LYS A 6 54.29 32.63 -14.14
N SER A 7 54.50 33.32 -13.02
CA SER A 7 54.26 32.80 -11.67
C SER A 7 52.77 32.72 -11.31
N VAL A 8 51.97 33.67 -11.80
CA VAL A 8 50.52 33.70 -11.54
C VAL A 8 49.78 32.57 -12.28
N ARG A 9 50.23 32.21 -13.50
CA ARG A 9 49.63 31.12 -14.29
C ARG A 9 49.85 29.74 -13.68
N THR A 10 50.99 29.49 -13.04
CA THR A 10 51.31 28.19 -12.44
C THR A 10 50.61 27.96 -11.10
N SER A 11 50.36 29.02 -10.33
CA SER A 11 49.56 28.97 -9.10
C SER A 11 48.08 28.72 -9.40
N LEU A 12 47.52 29.39 -10.41
CA LEU A 12 46.10 29.25 -10.79
C LEU A 12 45.75 27.88 -11.36
N MET A 13 46.66 27.24 -12.11
CA MET A 13 46.44 25.89 -12.63
C MET A 13 46.44 24.81 -11.53
N ARG A 14 47.19 25.00 -10.44
CA ARG A 14 47.24 24.02 -9.33
C ARG A 14 45.96 24.01 -8.49
N THR A 15 45.33 25.17 -8.29
CA THR A 15 44.05 25.27 -7.56
C THR A 15 42.87 24.76 -8.39
N LEU A 16 42.87 25.00 -9.71
CA LEU A 16 41.87 24.44 -10.63
C LEU A 16 41.95 22.91 -10.71
N ALA A 17 43.15 22.33 -10.81
CA ALA A 17 43.31 20.88 -10.86
C ALA A 17 42.87 20.17 -9.56
N ALA A 18 43.16 20.76 -8.40
CA ALA A 18 42.71 20.25 -7.11
C ALA A 18 41.17 20.35 -6.94
N GLY A 19 40.56 21.44 -7.43
CA GLY A 19 39.10 21.62 -7.45
C GLY A 19 38.40 20.62 -8.38
N CYS A 20 38.96 20.33 -9.55
CA CYS A 20 38.44 19.32 -10.46
C CYS A 20 38.53 17.89 -9.89
N LEU A 21 39.61 17.55 -9.17
CA LEU A 21 39.76 16.25 -8.52
C LEU A 21 38.75 16.05 -7.37
N LEU A 22 38.46 17.11 -6.60
CA LEU A 22 37.42 17.09 -5.57
C LEU A 22 36.00 16.91 -6.16
N LEU A 23 35.70 17.53 -7.29
CA LEU A 23 34.42 17.36 -7.98
C LEU A 23 34.26 15.95 -8.54
N ILE A 24 35.33 15.34 -9.06
CA ILE A 24 35.31 13.95 -9.53
C ILE A 24 35.18 12.97 -8.35
N ALA A 25 35.84 13.23 -7.22
CA ALA A 25 35.69 12.41 -6.02
C ALA A 25 34.26 12.46 -5.45
N LEU A 26 33.60 13.62 -5.51
CA LEU A 26 32.18 13.78 -5.13
C LEU A 26 31.21 13.13 -6.13
N LEU A 27 31.55 13.09 -7.43
CA LEU A 27 30.76 12.42 -8.47
C LEU A 27 30.89 10.89 -8.43
N VAL A 28 32.02 10.36 -7.96
CA VAL A 28 32.26 8.91 -7.79
C VAL A 28 31.65 8.39 -6.48
N GLN A 29 31.26 9.29 -5.57
CA GLN A 29 30.44 8.93 -4.41
C GLN A 29 28.98 8.78 -4.86
N GLU A 30 28.74 7.83 -5.77
CA GLU A 30 27.50 7.05 -5.78
C GLU A 30 27.42 6.40 -4.41
N GLY A 31 26.90 7.15 -3.44
CA GLY A 31 26.34 6.57 -2.25
C GLY A 31 25.34 5.57 -2.78
N ALA A 32 25.68 4.28 -2.67
CA ALA A 32 24.76 3.20 -2.90
C ALA A 32 23.57 3.50 -2.00
N ALA A 33 22.55 4.15 -2.58
CA ALA A 33 21.30 4.38 -1.91
C ALA A 33 20.81 2.97 -1.65
N VAL A 34 20.98 2.52 -0.40
CA VAL A 34 20.36 1.29 0.06
C VAL A 34 18.92 1.40 -0.40
N PRO A 35 18.42 0.48 -1.24
CA PRO A 35 17.05 0.58 -1.72
C PRO A 35 16.19 0.70 -0.48
N ILE A 36 15.54 1.85 -0.30
CA ILE A 36 14.65 2.09 0.83
C ILE A 36 13.51 1.11 0.65
N SER A 37 13.66 -0.09 1.19
CA SER A 37 12.61 -1.10 1.20
C SER A 37 11.55 -0.57 2.16
N SER A 38 10.58 0.15 1.62
CA SER A 38 9.40 0.53 2.37
C SER A 38 8.56 -0.74 2.59
N HIS A 39 8.95 -1.54 3.58
CA HIS A 39 8.18 -2.69 4.03
C HIS A 39 6.76 -2.21 4.36
N CYS A 40 5.75 -2.90 3.83
CA CYS A 40 4.37 -2.56 4.10
C CYS A 40 4.05 -2.81 5.57
N ARG A 41 3.73 -1.73 6.30
CA ARG A 41 3.42 -1.76 7.73
C ARG A 41 2.41 -0.68 8.12
N LEU A 42 1.60 -0.98 9.13
CA LEU A 42 0.70 -0.06 9.81
C LEU A 42 0.99 -0.05 11.31
N ASP A 43 0.71 1.07 11.96
CA ASP A 43 0.91 1.18 13.41
C ASP A 43 -0.23 0.44 14.15
N LYS A 44 0.10 -0.23 15.26
CA LYS A 44 -0.90 -0.94 16.08
C LYS A 44 -2.03 -0.02 16.56
N ALA A 45 -1.74 1.25 16.85
CA ALA A 45 -2.72 2.25 17.25
C ALA A 45 -3.78 2.53 16.16
N ASN A 46 -3.49 2.23 14.89
CA ASN A 46 -4.48 2.33 13.82
C ASN A 46 -5.64 1.32 13.99
N PHE A 47 -5.44 0.24 14.75
CA PHE A 47 -6.44 -0.81 14.99
C PHE A 47 -6.97 -0.86 16.42
N GLN A 48 -6.54 0.06 17.30
CA GLN A 48 -6.98 0.12 18.71
C GLN A 48 -8.15 1.09 18.93
N GLN A 49 -8.61 1.76 17.87
CA GLN A 49 -9.76 2.65 17.94
C GLN A 49 -11.05 1.81 18.00
N SER A 50 -11.57 1.59 19.22
CA SER A 50 -12.75 0.75 19.47
C SER A 50 -13.98 1.21 18.68
N TYR A 51 -14.21 2.51 18.64
CA TYR A 51 -15.36 3.10 17.94
C TYR A 51 -15.38 2.73 16.45
N ILE A 52 -14.30 3.04 15.70
CA ILE A 52 -14.26 2.77 14.26
C ILE A 52 -14.19 1.29 13.94
N THR A 53 -13.56 0.50 14.82
CA THR A 53 -13.57 -0.97 14.73
C THR A 53 -15.02 -1.47 14.80
N ASN A 54 -15.78 -1.05 15.81
CA ASN A 54 -17.19 -1.43 15.95
C ASN A 54 -18.02 -0.98 14.75
N ARG A 55 -17.83 0.26 14.27
CA ARG A 55 -18.51 0.76 13.06
C ARG A 55 -18.20 -0.07 11.82
N THR A 56 -16.96 -0.52 11.66
CA THR A 56 -16.54 -1.41 10.55
C THR A 56 -17.25 -2.76 10.63
N PHE A 57 -17.34 -3.36 11.82
CA PHE A 57 -18.06 -4.62 12.01
C PHE A 57 -19.58 -4.48 11.86
N MET A 58 -20.16 -3.33 12.25
CA MET A 58 -21.57 -3.05 12.03
C MET A 58 -21.89 -2.88 10.54
N LEU A 59 -21.07 -2.15 9.79
CA LEU A 59 -21.20 -2.04 8.33
C LEU A 59 -21.16 -3.41 7.66
N ALA A 60 -20.16 -4.23 8.03
CA ALA A 60 -20.04 -5.59 7.53
C ALA A 60 -21.29 -6.43 7.85
N LYS A 61 -21.79 -6.33 9.09
CA LYS A 61 -23.01 -7.03 9.50
C LYS A 61 -24.22 -6.61 8.67
N GLU A 62 -24.46 -5.31 8.49
CA GLU A 62 -25.61 -4.83 7.71
C GLU A 62 -25.57 -5.29 6.26
N ALA A 63 -24.41 -5.18 5.61
CA ALA A 63 -24.26 -5.66 4.24
C ALA A 63 -24.38 -7.19 4.14
N SER A 64 -23.90 -7.94 5.13
CA SER A 64 -24.03 -9.41 5.14
C SER A 64 -25.49 -9.88 5.24
N LEU A 65 -26.38 -9.09 5.84
CA LEU A 65 -27.81 -9.39 5.88
C LEU A 65 -28.48 -9.22 4.51
N ALA A 66 -27.88 -8.42 3.62
CA ALA A 66 -28.32 -8.25 2.24
C ALA A 66 -27.59 -9.18 1.25
N ASP A 67 -26.59 -9.94 1.73
CA ASP A 67 -25.84 -10.90 0.94
C ASP A 67 -26.51 -12.29 1.01
N ASN A 68 -27.24 -12.63 -0.05
CA ASN A 68 -27.96 -13.91 -0.14
C ASN A 68 -27.06 -15.08 -0.57
N ASN A 69 -25.77 -14.84 -0.89
CA ASN A 69 -24.89 -15.88 -1.40
C ASN A 69 -24.02 -16.45 -0.27
N THR A 70 -24.33 -17.65 0.19
CA THR A 70 -23.54 -18.32 1.25
C THR A 70 -22.39 -19.18 0.73
N ASP A 71 -22.36 -19.46 -0.57
CA ASP A 71 -21.44 -20.44 -1.17
C ASP A 71 -20.06 -19.84 -1.45
N VAL A 72 -20.00 -18.53 -1.67
CA VAL A 72 -18.79 -17.81 -2.04
C VAL A 72 -18.32 -16.92 -0.91
N ARG A 73 -17.08 -17.16 -0.48
CA ARG A 73 -16.32 -16.32 0.43
C ARG A 73 -15.14 -15.68 -0.30
N LEU A 74 -15.01 -14.36 -0.21
CA LEU A 74 -13.98 -13.57 -0.91
C LEU A 74 -12.65 -13.57 -0.14
N ILE A 75 -12.70 -13.29 1.17
CA ILE A 75 -11.53 -13.16 2.05
C ILE A 75 -11.40 -14.41 2.91
N GLY A 76 -10.49 -15.29 2.50
CA GLY A 76 -10.20 -16.54 3.19
C GLY A 76 -8.86 -17.14 2.74
N GLU A 77 -8.61 -18.38 3.13
CA GLU A 77 -7.30 -19.04 2.92
C GLU A 77 -6.82 -19.04 1.48
N LYS A 78 -7.74 -19.19 0.51
CA LYS A 78 -7.44 -19.19 -0.93
C LYS A 78 -6.76 -17.89 -1.40
N LEU A 79 -7.07 -16.76 -0.76
CA LEU A 79 -6.46 -15.46 -1.07
C LEU A 79 -4.96 -15.43 -0.69
N PHE A 80 -4.58 -16.14 0.36
CA PHE A 80 -3.20 -16.20 0.87
C PHE A 80 -2.42 -17.40 0.36
N HIS A 81 -3.00 -18.21 -0.52
CA HIS A 81 -2.35 -19.41 -1.04
C HIS A 81 -1.08 -19.05 -1.81
N GLY A 82 0.05 -19.62 -1.39
CA GLY A 82 1.37 -19.36 -2.00
C GLY A 82 1.95 -17.98 -1.68
N ILE A 83 1.42 -17.26 -0.69
CA ILE A 83 1.90 -15.92 -0.31
C ILE A 83 2.74 -15.99 0.97
N HIS A 84 3.98 -15.48 0.92
CA HIS A 84 4.84 -15.44 2.10
C HIS A 84 4.30 -14.46 3.15
N MET A 85 4.57 -14.74 4.42
CA MET A 85 4.13 -13.91 5.54
C MET A 85 4.57 -12.44 5.39
N SER A 86 5.80 -12.20 4.93
CA SER A 86 6.37 -10.87 4.68
C SER A 86 5.66 -10.10 3.56
N GLU A 87 4.93 -10.77 2.67
CA GLU A 87 4.23 -10.18 1.53
C GLU A 87 2.75 -9.95 1.81
N ARG A 88 2.21 -10.52 2.90
CA ARG A 88 0.76 -10.46 3.18
C ARG A 88 0.25 -9.04 3.37
N CYS A 89 1.03 -8.13 3.97
CA CYS A 89 0.59 -6.74 4.09
C CYS A 89 0.47 -6.06 2.71
N TYR A 90 1.41 -6.33 1.80
CA TYR A 90 1.32 -5.82 0.43
C TYR A 90 0.12 -6.43 -0.31
N LEU A 91 -0.14 -7.72 -0.15
CA LEU A 91 -1.38 -8.32 -0.67
C LEU A 91 -2.62 -7.59 -0.14
N MET A 92 -2.69 -7.35 1.17
CA MET A 92 -3.84 -6.70 1.80
C MET A 92 -3.96 -5.23 1.41
N LYS A 93 -2.86 -4.53 1.11
CA LYS A 93 -2.88 -3.21 0.45
C LYS A 93 -3.64 -3.29 -0.87
N GLN A 94 -3.30 -4.26 -1.74
CA GLN A 94 -3.96 -4.39 -3.04
C GLN A 94 -5.46 -4.69 -2.91
N VAL A 95 -5.84 -5.54 -1.94
CA VAL A 95 -7.24 -5.86 -1.65
C VAL A 95 -7.99 -4.64 -1.08
N LEU A 96 -7.38 -3.91 -0.15
CA LEU A 96 -7.93 -2.68 0.42
C LEU A 96 -8.19 -1.63 -0.67
N ASN A 97 -7.20 -1.37 -1.53
CA ASN A 97 -7.31 -0.38 -2.60
C ASN A 97 -8.42 -0.74 -3.60
N PHE A 98 -8.50 -2.02 -3.98
CA PHE A 98 -9.59 -2.50 -4.81
C PHE A 98 -10.95 -2.29 -4.14
N THR A 99 -11.06 -2.68 -2.87
CA THR A 99 -12.32 -2.58 -2.12
C THR A 99 -12.76 -1.12 -1.97
N LEU A 100 -11.84 -0.19 -1.71
CA LEU A 100 -12.16 1.24 -1.67
C LEU A 100 -12.72 1.73 -3.00
N VAL A 101 -11.98 1.51 -4.09
CA VAL A 101 -12.27 2.15 -5.39
C VAL A 101 -13.41 1.48 -6.14
N GLU A 102 -13.44 0.14 -6.20
CA GLU A 102 -14.38 -0.61 -7.02
C GLU A 102 -15.57 -1.18 -6.23
N VAL A 103 -15.63 -1.00 -4.90
CA VAL A 103 -16.74 -1.49 -4.08
C VAL A 103 -17.34 -0.38 -3.21
N LEU A 104 -16.54 0.27 -2.36
CA LEU A 104 -17.07 1.20 -1.36
C LEU A 104 -17.48 2.54 -1.96
N LEU A 105 -16.68 3.11 -2.85
CA LEU A 105 -17.02 4.38 -3.51
C LEU A 105 -18.29 4.25 -4.38
N PRO A 106 -18.49 3.21 -5.21
CA PRO A 106 -19.75 3.02 -5.94
C PRO A 106 -20.98 2.83 -5.05
N GLN A 107 -20.80 2.30 -3.84
CA GLN A 107 -21.88 2.02 -2.89
C GLN A 107 -21.96 3.06 -1.76
N SER A 108 -21.38 4.25 -1.93
CA SER A 108 -21.20 5.27 -0.88
C SER A 108 -22.50 5.70 -0.22
N ASP A 109 -23.61 5.65 -0.95
CA ASP A 109 -24.92 6.15 -0.51
C ASP A 109 -25.70 5.11 0.30
N ARG A 110 -25.20 3.86 0.40
CA ARG A 110 -25.84 2.76 1.13
C ARG A 110 -25.23 2.53 2.51
N PHE A 111 -25.93 1.76 3.33
CA PHE A 111 -25.47 1.31 4.66
C PHE A 111 -25.03 2.48 5.56
N GLN A 112 -25.80 3.56 5.49
CA GLN A 112 -25.62 4.73 6.34
C GLN A 112 -26.12 4.43 7.76
N PRO A 113 -25.49 5.00 8.81
CA PRO A 113 -24.40 5.98 8.75
C PRO A 113 -22.99 5.37 8.64
N TYR A 114 -22.87 4.04 8.69
CA TYR A 114 -21.58 3.37 8.85
C TYR A 114 -20.64 3.60 7.66
N MET A 115 -21.17 3.62 6.44
CA MET A 115 -20.39 3.86 5.23
C MET A 115 -19.65 5.20 5.28
N GLN A 116 -20.34 6.28 5.67
CA GLN A 116 -19.75 7.62 5.77
C GLN A 116 -18.58 7.70 6.76
N GLU A 117 -18.60 6.88 7.82
CA GLU A 117 -17.54 6.88 8.84
C GLU A 117 -16.38 5.94 8.47
N VAL A 118 -16.69 4.76 7.94
CA VAL A 118 -15.71 3.68 7.69
C VAL A 118 -14.86 3.95 6.45
N VAL A 119 -15.45 4.47 5.36
CA VAL A 119 -14.71 4.72 4.12
C VAL A 119 -13.53 5.69 4.32
N PRO A 120 -13.70 6.87 4.95
CA PRO A 120 -12.57 7.76 5.21
C PRO A 120 -11.49 7.14 6.12
N PHE A 121 -11.89 6.24 7.03
CA PHE A 121 -10.92 5.52 7.86
C PHE A 121 -10.08 4.54 7.04
N LEU A 122 -10.71 3.72 6.22
CA LEU A 122 -10.03 2.77 5.34
C LEU A 122 -9.15 3.48 4.31
N ASP A 123 -9.59 4.63 3.79
CA ASP A 123 -8.80 5.48 2.91
C ASP A 123 -7.51 5.99 3.59
N ARG A 124 -7.59 6.40 4.87
CA ARG A 124 -6.38 6.76 5.64
C ARG A 124 -5.40 5.60 5.79
N LEU A 125 -5.88 4.36 5.94
CA LEU A 125 -5.01 3.19 5.97
C LEU A 125 -4.38 2.92 4.60
N SER A 126 -5.15 3.05 3.52
CA SER A 126 -4.64 2.93 2.15
C SER A 126 -3.54 3.96 1.87
N ASN A 127 -3.77 5.22 2.25
CA ASN A 127 -2.80 6.30 2.09
C ASN A 127 -1.49 6.03 2.86
N LYS A 128 -1.56 5.48 4.08
CA LYS A 128 -0.37 5.05 4.83
C LYS A 128 0.42 3.94 4.15
N LEU A 129 -0.26 3.09 3.36
CA LEU A 129 0.36 2.00 2.61
C LEU A 129 0.76 2.41 1.18
N SER A 130 0.43 3.61 0.72
CA SER A 130 0.60 4.06 -0.68
C SER A 130 2.02 3.86 -1.21
N GLN A 131 3.03 4.25 -0.42
CA GLN A 131 4.44 4.18 -0.82
C GLN A 131 5.06 2.78 -0.65
N CYS A 132 4.39 1.87 0.07
CA CYS A 132 4.97 0.55 0.34
C CYS A 132 4.93 -0.36 -0.89
N HIS A 133 5.98 -1.15 -1.09
CA HIS A 133 6.13 -2.08 -2.21
C HIS A 133 6.95 -3.28 -1.76
N ILE A 134 6.86 -4.39 -2.50
CA ILE A 134 7.73 -5.55 -2.30
C ILE A 134 8.90 -5.50 -3.27
N GLN A 135 10.02 -6.11 -2.87
CA GLN A 135 11.15 -6.34 -3.76
C GLN A 135 10.91 -7.62 -4.57
N GLY A 136 11.09 -7.56 -5.89
CA GLY A 136 10.97 -8.72 -6.77
C GLY A 136 9.62 -8.84 -7.48
N ASN A 137 9.34 -10.03 -8.01
CA ASN A 137 8.15 -10.34 -8.79
C ASN A 137 6.91 -10.51 -7.91
N ASP A 138 5.84 -9.76 -8.16
CA ASP A 138 4.58 -9.82 -7.43
C ASP A 138 3.46 -10.60 -8.15
N GLN A 139 3.78 -11.33 -9.21
CA GLN A 139 2.81 -12.02 -10.06
C GLN A 139 1.90 -13.00 -9.31
N HIS A 140 2.41 -13.71 -8.30
CA HIS A 140 1.60 -14.61 -7.45
C HIS A 140 0.57 -13.84 -6.62
N ILE A 141 0.94 -12.67 -6.10
CA ILE A 141 0.03 -11.76 -5.39
C ILE A 141 -1.01 -11.21 -6.35
N GLN A 142 -0.58 -10.67 -7.50
CA GLN A 142 -1.49 -10.14 -8.51
C GLN A 142 -2.49 -11.21 -8.96
N ARG A 143 -2.05 -12.44 -9.19
CA ARG A 143 -2.95 -13.56 -9.53
C ARG A 143 -4.04 -13.78 -8.48
N ASN A 144 -3.69 -13.77 -7.20
CA ASN A 144 -4.66 -13.98 -6.12
C ASN A 144 -5.64 -12.81 -6.01
N VAL A 145 -5.15 -11.57 -6.11
CA VAL A 145 -5.98 -10.37 -6.13
C VAL A 145 -6.92 -10.37 -7.33
N GLN A 146 -6.45 -10.73 -8.52
CA GLN A 146 -7.27 -10.78 -9.73
C GLN A 146 -8.37 -11.85 -9.65
N LYS A 147 -8.13 -12.98 -8.99
CA LYS A 147 -9.19 -13.97 -8.72
C LYS A 147 -10.30 -13.38 -7.84
N LEU A 148 -9.93 -12.65 -6.79
CA LEU A 148 -10.89 -11.96 -5.92
C LEU A 148 -11.68 -10.93 -6.73
N LYS A 149 -11.00 -10.05 -7.48
CA LYS A 149 -11.63 -9.05 -8.37
C LYS A 149 -12.58 -9.69 -9.37
N GLY A 150 -12.14 -10.75 -10.05
CA GLY A 150 -12.95 -11.49 -11.01
C GLY A 150 -14.20 -12.12 -10.38
N THR A 151 -14.09 -12.56 -9.12
CA THR A 151 -15.23 -13.12 -8.37
C THR A 151 -16.25 -12.02 -8.05
N VAL A 152 -15.80 -10.88 -7.54
CA VAL A 152 -16.67 -9.72 -7.28
C VAL A 152 -17.39 -9.29 -8.56
N LYS A 153 -16.64 -9.10 -9.67
CA LYS A 153 -17.21 -8.71 -10.96
C LYS A 153 -18.21 -9.72 -11.50
N LYS A 154 -17.92 -11.02 -11.37
CA LYS A 154 -18.83 -12.09 -11.80
C LYS A 154 -20.15 -12.09 -11.03
N LEU A 155 -20.12 -11.69 -9.76
CA LEU A 155 -21.30 -11.58 -8.90
C LEU A 155 -22.05 -10.25 -9.06
N GLY A 156 -21.51 -9.30 -9.83
CA GLY A 156 -22.12 -7.98 -10.05
C GLY A 156 -22.34 -7.22 -8.74
N GLU A 157 -23.49 -6.54 -8.63
CA GLU A 157 -23.86 -5.79 -7.43
C GLU A 157 -23.86 -6.66 -6.16
N SER A 158 -24.32 -7.91 -6.24
CA SER A 158 -24.24 -8.83 -5.10
C SER A 158 -22.80 -9.13 -4.67
N GLY A 159 -21.85 -9.07 -5.61
CA GLY A 159 -20.42 -9.17 -5.31
C GLY A 159 -19.89 -7.99 -4.51
N GLU A 160 -20.36 -6.78 -4.83
CA GLU A 160 -20.03 -5.56 -4.10
C GLU A 160 -20.61 -5.61 -2.68
N ILE A 161 -21.88 -6.00 -2.55
CA ILE A 161 -22.53 -6.17 -1.24
C ILE A 161 -21.82 -7.23 -0.39
N LYS A 162 -21.44 -8.36 -0.99
CA LYS A 162 -20.62 -9.38 -0.33
C LYS A 162 -19.28 -8.83 0.14
N ALA A 163 -18.58 -8.06 -0.69
CA ALA A 163 -17.31 -7.44 -0.30
C ALA A 163 -17.47 -6.46 0.87
N ILE A 164 -18.56 -5.70 0.93
CA ILE A 164 -18.91 -4.87 2.10
C ILE A 164 -19.20 -5.77 3.32
N GLY A 165 -19.97 -6.84 3.11
CA GLY A 165 -20.31 -7.83 4.13
C GLY A 165 -19.09 -8.53 4.76
N GLU A 166 -17.99 -8.62 4.02
CA GLU A 166 -16.73 -9.20 4.48
C GLU A 166 -15.71 -8.15 4.99
N LEU A 167 -16.09 -6.87 5.16
CA LEU A 167 -15.17 -5.84 5.67
C LEU A 167 -14.58 -6.15 7.05
N GLY A 168 -15.32 -6.87 7.91
CA GLY A 168 -14.78 -7.34 9.18
C GLY A 168 -13.60 -8.30 8.99
N LEU A 169 -13.68 -9.18 7.98
CA LEU A 169 -12.59 -10.08 7.61
C LEU A 169 -11.42 -9.32 6.99
N LEU A 170 -11.71 -8.34 6.11
CA LEU A 170 -10.70 -7.46 5.53
C LEU A 170 -9.91 -6.73 6.63
N PHE A 171 -10.62 -6.13 7.58
CA PHE A 171 -10.03 -5.37 8.68
C PHE A 171 -9.11 -6.24 9.55
N LEU A 172 -9.55 -7.45 9.93
CA LEU A 172 -8.75 -8.38 10.72
C LEU A 172 -7.54 -8.90 9.93
N ALA A 173 -7.73 -9.24 8.65
CA ALA A 173 -6.65 -9.70 7.78
C ALA A 173 -5.58 -8.61 7.59
N LEU A 174 -6.01 -7.35 7.37
CA LEU A 174 -5.12 -6.20 7.26
C LEU A 174 -4.33 -5.99 8.56
N ARG A 175 -5.00 -6.01 9.72
CA ARG A 175 -4.35 -5.90 11.03
C ARG A 175 -3.28 -6.98 11.24
N ASN A 176 -3.64 -8.24 10.99
CA ASN A 176 -2.76 -9.36 11.25
C ASN A 176 -1.58 -9.42 10.26
N ALA A 177 -1.75 -8.87 9.05
CA ALA A 177 -0.71 -8.86 8.03
C ALA A 177 0.25 -7.66 8.17
N CYS A 178 -0.22 -6.52 8.68
CA CYS A 178 0.49 -5.25 8.58
C CYS A 178 1.05 -4.68 9.89
N VAL A 179 0.73 -5.23 11.05
CA VAL A 179 1.21 -4.73 12.35
C VAL A 179 2.47 -5.46 12.79
#